data_AF-A0A8T1TYQ6-F1
#
_entry.id   AF-A0A8T1TYQ6-F1
#
_cell.length_a   1.000
_cell.length_b   1.000
_cell.length_c   1.000
_cell.angle_alpha   90.00
_cell.angle_beta   90.00
_cell.angle_gamma   90.00
#
_symmetry.space_group_name_H-M   'P 1'
#
loop_
_entity.id
_entity.type
_entity.pdbx_description
1 polymer ?
#
loop_
_entity_poly.entity_id
_entity_poly.type
_entity_poly.pdbx_seq_one_letter_code
_entity_poly.pdbx_strand_id
1 'polypeptide(L)'
;MAPSTPKLFMPVTLGGKSPIQLKHRVAMAPLTRLRTGAEGEPKAVAAEYYSQRTTDGGLIVTEATDISKQGNGYYGAPGLYTQEQVEAWKPVTKAIHEKGGKVFVQLWHTGRVSHPLNQPNGGLPVSASATSMEAVTSHAVTAEGRKDHVTPRALEVDEIPGIVEDYKTATKNALAAGFDGVELHAANGYLLEQFLCDATNKRTDKYGGSIDNRARFLFEAIEGILSVADSSKVAIRLSPYGITFACTDSNPLATYGYVIRKLNDYDLAYVHLVEPNGWHFTGPLVPEGGISPVLRPLYKGVIVAAGGFNREKAIKNVEEGYDDIIAFGRDFIGTPDIVERLKADQPLNEYNTKTFYPRAWTDVLEEGYTDYPFWHEKLDRTRANKNTMPEAAKNDISSEITEQEYRKISSRPHLKHNDMTAEVCTETIEIITMACDKHVPVKNYEAAAQLIKQSMDKKFGSSWHCFIGEGYGFDISYQQRHMLYLYVGEIGVLVYKC
;
A
#
# COMPACT_ATOMS: atom_id res chain seq x y z
N MET A 1 2.53 -30.97 -23.51
CA MET A 1 1.32 -30.66 -22.71
C MET A 1 1.18 -29.15 -22.69
N ALA A 2 0.02 -28.59 -23.00
CA ALA A 2 -0.20 -27.15 -22.80
C ALA A 2 0.02 -26.82 -21.31
N PRO A 3 0.66 -25.68 -20.97
CA PRO A 3 0.85 -25.32 -19.58
C PRO A 3 -0.53 -25.23 -18.89
N SER A 4 -0.70 -25.95 -17.78
CA SER A 4 -1.90 -25.87 -16.97
C SER A 4 -2.07 -24.45 -16.44
N THR A 5 -3.29 -23.91 -16.45
CA THR A 5 -3.59 -22.61 -15.87
C THR A 5 -3.17 -22.58 -14.40
N PRO A 6 -2.32 -21.64 -13.94
CA PRO A 6 -1.91 -21.54 -12.54
C PRO A 6 -3.11 -21.41 -11.60
N LYS A 7 -3.06 -22.04 -10.42
CA LYS A 7 -4.12 -21.96 -9.40
C LYS A 7 -4.49 -20.52 -9.05
N LEU A 8 -3.54 -19.59 -9.09
CA LEU A 8 -3.75 -18.16 -8.87
C LEU A 8 -4.93 -17.59 -9.69
N PHE A 9 -5.20 -18.17 -10.86
CA PHE A 9 -6.26 -17.76 -11.77
C PHE A 9 -7.48 -18.70 -11.79
N MET A 10 -7.51 -19.68 -10.89
CA MET A 10 -8.62 -20.61 -10.71
C MET A 10 -9.57 -20.15 -9.58
N PRO A 11 -10.84 -20.58 -9.62
CA PRO A 11 -11.80 -20.29 -8.56
C PRO A 11 -11.35 -20.70 -7.15
N VAL A 12 -11.88 -20.00 -6.15
CA VAL A 12 -11.73 -20.31 -4.73
C VAL A 12 -13.01 -19.94 -3.98
N THR A 13 -13.32 -20.72 -2.96
CA THR A 13 -14.47 -20.49 -2.07
C THR A 13 -13.96 -19.85 -0.79
N LEU A 14 -14.51 -18.70 -0.40
CA LEU A 14 -14.28 -18.13 0.92
C LEU A 14 -14.89 -19.01 2.02
N GLY A 15 -14.43 -18.89 3.26
CA GLY A 15 -14.95 -19.63 4.41
C GLY A 15 -16.34 -19.16 4.89
N GLY A 16 -16.78 -19.71 6.02
CA GLY A 16 -18.04 -19.37 6.66
C GLY A 16 -19.25 -20.17 6.19
N LYS A 17 -20.36 -19.98 6.91
CA LYS A 17 -21.57 -20.81 6.78
C LYS A 17 -22.28 -20.65 5.43
N SER A 18 -22.24 -19.45 4.84
CA SER A 18 -22.80 -19.16 3.52
C SER A 18 -21.71 -18.64 2.57
N PRO A 19 -20.81 -19.50 2.09
CA PRO A 19 -19.54 -19.08 1.52
C PRO A 19 -19.67 -18.37 0.18
N ILE A 20 -18.84 -17.35 -0.03
CA ILE A 20 -18.79 -16.57 -1.26
C ILE A 20 -17.82 -17.23 -2.26
N GLN A 21 -18.27 -17.39 -3.50
CA GLN A 21 -17.44 -17.93 -4.57
C GLN A 21 -16.71 -16.82 -5.33
N LEU A 22 -15.39 -16.98 -5.45
CA LEU A 22 -14.52 -16.14 -6.27
C LEU A 22 -14.09 -16.91 -7.53
N LYS A 23 -13.85 -16.20 -8.62
CA LYS A 23 -13.42 -16.77 -9.91
C LYS A 23 -11.90 -16.85 -10.06
N HIS A 24 -11.14 -16.17 -9.20
CA HIS A 24 -9.68 -16.22 -9.15
C HIS A 24 -9.16 -15.82 -7.75
N ARG A 25 -7.86 -15.99 -7.53
CA ARG A 25 -7.18 -15.81 -6.23
C ARG A 25 -6.32 -14.54 -6.17
N VAL A 26 -6.71 -13.53 -6.94
CA VAL A 26 -6.06 -12.20 -6.96
C VAL A 26 -7.03 -11.20 -6.36
N ALA A 27 -6.63 -10.57 -5.26
CA ALA A 27 -7.46 -9.61 -4.54
C ALA A 27 -6.83 -8.21 -4.53
N MET A 28 -7.66 -7.19 -4.37
CA MET A 28 -7.19 -5.84 -4.01
C MET A 28 -7.03 -5.74 -2.50
N ALA A 29 -5.82 -5.40 -2.05
CA ALA A 29 -5.55 -5.12 -0.65
C ALA A 29 -6.25 -3.81 -0.19
N PRO A 30 -6.51 -3.64 1.11
CA PRO A 30 -7.04 -2.40 1.65
C PRO A 30 -6.01 -1.29 1.55
N LEU A 31 -6.39 -0.15 0.95
CA LEU A 31 -5.48 0.94 0.58
C LEU A 31 -6.11 2.29 0.91
N THR A 32 -5.77 2.91 2.05
CA THR A 32 -6.20 4.28 2.38
C THR A 32 -5.82 5.28 1.30
N ARG A 33 -6.78 6.06 0.77
CA ARG A 33 -6.52 7.02 -0.33
C ARG A 33 -6.89 8.46 -0.02
N LEU A 34 -7.49 8.73 1.14
CA LEU A 34 -7.76 10.06 1.70
C LEU A 34 -8.53 11.02 0.78
N ARG A 35 -9.60 10.56 0.13
CA ARG A 35 -10.36 11.31 -0.90
C ARG A 35 -11.80 11.63 -0.51
N THR A 36 -12.15 11.60 0.78
CA THR A 36 -13.53 11.89 1.25
C THR A 36 -13.72 13.27 1.87
N GLY A 37 -12.62 13.93 2.26
CA GLY A 37 -12.67 15.20 3.01
C GLY A 37 -13.08 15.01 4.48
N ALA A 38 -13.60 16.07 5.11
CA ALA A 38 -13.96 16.08 6.53
C ALA A 38 -15.15 15.17 6.88
N GLU A 39 -16.11 15.04 5.96
CA GLU A 39 -17.37 14.31 6.20
C GLU A 39 -17.20 12.78 6.20
N GLY A 40 -16.08 12.28 5.66
CA GLY A 40 -15.84 10.84 5.55
C GLY A 40 -16.73 10.15 4.51
N GLU A 41 -17.40 10.90 3.64
CA GLU A 41 -18.26 10.38 2.58
C GLU A 41 -17.46 10.12 1.29
N PRO A 42 -17.46 8.89 0.76
CA PRO A 42 -16.92 8.62 -0.58
C PRO A 42 -17.50 9.57 -1.62
N LYS A 43 -16.63 10.15 -2.46
CA LYS A 43 -17.03 11.00 -3.59
C LYS A 43 -17.23 10.16 -4.84
N ALA A 44 -17.86 10.72 -5.88
CA ALA A 44 -18.18 10.00 -7.13
C ALA A 44 -16.96 9.27 -7.74
N VAL A 45 -15.78 9.89 -7.67
CA VAL A 45 -14.50 9.33 -8.14
C VAL A 45 -14.14 8.00 -7.46
N ALA A 46 -14.61 7.74 -6.24
CA ALA A 46 -14.39 6.46 -5.57
C ALA A 46 -15.13 5.31 -6.27
N ALA A 47 -16.35 5.54 -6.76
CA ALA A 47 -17.09 4.52 -7.49
C ALA A 47 -16.38 4.15 -8.80
N GLU A 48 -15.83 5.14 -9.51
CA GLU A 48 -14.99 4.89 -10.68
C GLU A 48 -13.71 4.13 -10.30
N TYR A 49 -13.00 4.56 -9.26
CA TYR A 49 -11.76 3.93 -8.79
C TYR A 49 -11.91 2.44 -8.50
N TYR A 50 -12.94 2.08 -7.72
CA TYR A 50 -13.20 0.68 -7.41
C TYR A 50 -13.77 -0.09 -8.60
N SER A 51 -14.62 0.53 -9.42
CA SER A 51 -15.12 -0.09 -10.66
C SER A 51 -13.99 -0.43 -11.62
N GLN A 52 -13.03 0.47 -11.84
CA GLN A 52 -11.87 0.23 -12.71
C GLN A 52 -11.05 -1.00 -12.27
N ARG A 53 -11.01 -1.26 -10.96
CA ARG A 53 -10.24 -2.36 -10.34
C ARG A 53 -11.03 -3.65 -10.18
N THR A 54 -12.30 -3.62 -10.55
CA THR A 54 -13.18 -4.78 -10.42
C THR A 54 -13.04 -5.71 -11.61
N THR A 55 -12.86 -6.99 -11.30
CA THR A 55 -12.95 -8.10 -12.24
C THR A 55 -14.04 -9.06 -11.79
N ASP A 56 -14.68 -9.73 -12.75
CA ASP A 56 -15.78 -10.65 -12.48
C ASP A 56 -15.35 -11.78 -11.54
N GLY A 57 -16.00 -11.88 -10.39
CA GLY A 57 -15.68 -12.81 -9.31
C GLY A 57 -14.37 -12.53 -8.58
N GLY A 58 -13.79 -11.34 -8.71
CA GLY A 58 -12.61 -10.89 -7.95
C GLY A 58 -12.98 -10.30 -6.58
N LEU A 59 -12.05 -10.36 -5.63
CA LEU A 59 -12.21 -9.79 -4.29
C LEU A 59 -11.55 -8.40 -4.19
N ILE A 60 -12.31 -7.42 -3.70
CA ILE A 60 -11.82 -6.10 -3.32
C ILE A 60 -12.00 -5.94 -1.81
N VAL A 61 -10.94 -5.52 -1.12
CA VAL A 61 -11.05 -4.96 0.22
C VAL A 61 -10.87 -3.46 0.10
N THR A 62 -11.86 -2.68 0.54
CA THR A 62 -11.79 -1.22 0.43
C THR A 62 -10.68 -0.65 1.30
N GLU A 63 -10.42 0.63 1.12
CA GLU A 63 -9.67 1.40 2.10
C GLU A 63 -10.24 1.28 3.51
N ALA A 64 -9.33 1.41 4.50
CA ALA A 64 -9.68 1.40 5.91
C ALA A 64 -10.70 2.51 6.20
N THR A 65 -11.82 2.13 6.81
CA THR A 65 -13.02 2.96 6.97
C THR A 65 -13.39 3.06 8.44
N ASP A 66 -13.48 4.28 8.95
CA ASP A 66 -13.67 4.54 10.37
C ASP A 66 -15.04 4.06 10.86
N ILE A 67 -15.04 3.32 11.97
CA ILE A 67 -16.27 2.81 12.61
C ILE A 67 -16.99 3.83 13.48
N SER A 68 -16.31 4.92 13.82
CA SER A 68 -16.85 6.03 14.61
C SER A 68 -15.95 7.26 14.46
N LYS A 69 -16.44 8.42 14.89
CA LYS A 69 -15.65 9.66 14.84
C LYS A 69 -14.39 9.60 15.72
N GLN A 70 -14.42 8.87 16.85
CA GLN A 70 -13.24 8.64 17.70
C GLN A 70 -12.20 7.74 17.00
N GLY A 71 -12.66 6.83 16.14
CA GLY A 71 -11.80 5.92 15.38
C GLY A 71 -10.89 6.62 14.36
N ASN A 72 -11.21 7.85 13.94
CA ASN A 72 -10.48 8.55 12.90
C ASN A 72 -9.07 8.99 13.34
N GLY A 73 -8.08 8.65 12.51
CA GLY A 73 -6.68 9.10 12.67
C GLY A 73 -6.15 9.91 11.49
N TYR A 74 -6.90 9.98 10.40
CA TYR A 74 -6.46 10.54 9.13
C TYR A 74 -7.57 11.37 8.51
N TYR A 75 -7.32 12.67 8.35
CA TYR A 75 -8.20 13.55 7.60
C TYR A 75 -8.35 13.05 6.16
N GLY A 76 -9.61 12.95 5.69
CA GLY A 76 -9.94 12.44 4.37
C GLY A 76 -10.17 10.93 4.29
N ALA A 77 -10.03 10.18 5.39
CA ALA A 77 -10.45 8.78 5.44
C ALA A 77 -11.98 8.66 5.42
N PRO A 78 -12.55 7.62 4.79
CA PRO A 78 -13.99 7.42 4.83
C PRO A 78 -14.47 6.93 6.21
N GLY A 79 -15.75 7.17 6.51
CA GLY A 79 -16.45 6.62 7.66
C GLY A 79 -17.60 5.69 7.26
N LEU A 80 -18.15 4.99 8.25
CA LEU A 80 -19.32 4.14 8.10
C LEU A 80 -20.19 4.12 9.38
N TYR A 81 -20.37 5.28 10.00
CA TYR A 81 -21.10 5.45 11.26
C TYR A 81 -22.29 6.41 11.18
N THR A 82 -22.47 7.08 10.03
CA THR A 82 -23.66 7.90 9.74
C THR A 82 -24.45 7.35 8.56
N GLN A 83 -25.71 7.78 8.42
CA GLN A 83 -26.55 7.35 7.30
C GLN A 83 -26.06 7.97 5.98
N GLU A 84 -25.56 9.20 6.01
CA GLU A 84 -25.01 9.90 4.85
C GLU A 84 -23.80 9.14 4.28
N GLN A 85 -22.93 8.63 5.15
CA GLN A 85 -21.82 7.77 4.76
C GLN A 85 -22.31 6.46 4.13
N VAL A 86 -23.35 5.84 4.70
CA VAL A 86 -23.98 4.64 4.12
C VAL A 86 -24.50 4.92 2.70
N GLU A 87 -25.24 6.01 2.50
CA GLU A 87 -25.75 6.38 1.18
C GLU A 87 -24.61 6.69 0.20
N ALA A 88 -23.52 7.33 0.66
CA ALA A 88 -22.35 7.63 -0.15
C ALA A 88 -21.56 6.38 -0.58
N TRP A 89 -21.59 5.30 0.20
CA TRP A 89 -20.97 4.02 -0.17
C TRP A 89 -21.79 3.20 -1.17
N LYS A 90 -23.12 3.35 -1.24
CA LYS A 90 -23.98 2.56 -2.14
C LYS A 90 -23.60 2.67 -3.63
N PRO A 91 -23.28 3.85 -4.20
CA PRO A 91 -22.79 3.94 -5.58
C PRO A 91 -21.50 3.14 -5.81
N VAL A 92 -20.62 3.08 -4.81
CA VAL A 92 -19.34 2.36 -4.90
C VAL A 92 -19.58 0.84 -4.95
N THR A 93 -20.33 0.30 -3.99
CA THR A 93 -20.65 -1.14 -3.94
C THR A 93 -21.43 -1.58 -5.18
N LYS A 94 -22.41 -0.76 -5.62
CA LYS A 94 -23.15 -0.99 -6.86
C LYS A 94 -22.23 -1.08 -8.07
N ALA A 95 -21.29 -0.14 -8.24
CA ALA A 95 -20.39 -0.13 -9.40
C ALA A 95 -19.43 -1.34 -9.43
N ILE A 96 -19.07 -1.89 -8.27
CA ILE A 96 -18.33 -3.15 -8.17
C ILE A 96 -19.23 -4.34 -8.54
N HIS A 97 -20.44 -4.40 -7.99
CA HIS A 97 -21.37 -5.50 -8.25
C HIS A 97 -21.83 -5.58 -9.71
N GLU A 98 -21.98 -4.45 -10.40
CA GLU A 98 -22.29 -4.40 -11.83
C GLU A 98 -21.21 -5.08 -12.70
N LYS A 99 -19.98 -5.17 -12.22
CA LYS A 99 -18.87 -5.90 -12.86
C LYS A 99 -18.67 -7.32 -12.31
N GLY A 100 -19.56 -7.78 -11.44
CA GLY A 100 -19.50 -9.12 -10.83
C GLY A 100 -18.48 -9.26 -9.70
N GLY A 101 -17.88 -8.16 -9.23
CA GLY A 101 -16.91 -8.19 -8.13
C GLY A 101 -17.55 -8.49 -6.77
N LYS A 102 -16.70 -8.86 -5.81
CA LYS A 102 -17.03 -9.02 -4.40
C LYS A 102 -16.27 -8.00 -3.58
N VAL A 103 -16.95 -7.34 -2.63
CA VAL A 103 -16.37 -6.24 -1.87
C VAL A 103 -16.57 -6.39 -0.38
N PHE A 104 -15.47 -6.28 0.35
CA PHE A 104 -15.43 -6.20 1.79
C PHE A 104 -14.97 -4.80 2.21
N VAL A 105 -15.62 -4.20 3.20
CA VAL A 105 -15.12 -2.96 3.81
C VAL A 105 -14.19 -3.27 4.97
N GLN A 106 -13.04 -2.61 5.03
CA GLN A 106 -12.14 -2.77 6.17
C GLN A 106 -12.53 -1.82 7.32
N LEU A 107 -12.99 -2.39 8.43
CA LEU A 107 -13.44 -1.63 9.60
C LEU A 107 -12.27 -1.18 10.45
N TRP A 108 -12.20 0.13 10.73
CA TRP A 108 -11.00 0.77 11.27
C TRP A 108 -11.26 1.59 12.52
N HIS A 109 -10.34 1.45 13.47
CA HIS A 109 -10.18 2.35 14.60
C HIS A 109 -8.68 2.56 14.83
N THR A 110 -8.19 3.78 14.62
CA THR A 110 -6.75 4.08 14.62
C THR A 110 -6.10 4.08 15.99
N GLY A 111 -6.89 4.28 17.05
CA GLY A 111 -6.40 4.29 18.42
C GLY A 111 -5.41 5.43 18.63
N ARG A 112 -4.21 5.15 19.15
CA ARG A 112 -3.19 6.20 19.40
C ARG A 112 -2.62 6.86 18.15
N VAL A 113 -2.83 6.28 16.96
CA VAL A 113 -2.33 6.83 15.68
C VAL A 113 -3.32 7.88 15.17
N SER A 114 -3.49 8.95 15.93
CA SER A 114 -4.42 10.05 15.64
C SER A 114 -3.86 11.36 16.23
N HIS A 115 -4.68 12.42 16.24
CA HIS A 115 -4.37 13.73 16.78
C HIS A 115 -5.67 14.41 17.27
N PRO A 116 -5.65 15.29 18.28
CA PRO A 116 -6.86 15.99 18.76
C PRO A 116 -7.66 16.71 17.68
N LEU A 117 -7.01 17.21 16.63
CA LEU A 117 -7.69 17.82 15.47
C LEU A 117 -8.61 16.86 14.69
N ASN A 118 -8.38 15.55 14.81
CA ASN A 118 -9.23 14.52 14.19
C ASN A 118 -10.26 13.95 15.18
N GLN A 119 -10.19 14.35 16.47
CA GLN A 119 -11.00 13.76 17.53
C GLN A 119 -12.26 14.60 17.84
N PRO A 120 -13.36 13.98 18.27
CA PRO A 120 -14.52 14.70 18.78
C PRO A 120 -14.12 15.70 19.87
N ASN A 121 -14.57 16.95 19.71
CA ASN A 121 -14.35 18.03 20.69
C ASN A 121 -12.87 18.31 21.05
N GLY A 122 -11.92 17.92 20.18
CA GLY A 122 -10.49 18.09 20.47
C GLY A 122 -9.97 17.15 21.57
N GLY A 123 -10.66 16.04 21.85
CA GLY A 123 -10.23 15.06 22.83
C GLY A 123 -8.90 14.38 22.47
N LEU A 124 -8.24 13.77 23.45
CA LEU A 124 -7.08 12.94 23.18
C LEU A 124 -7.48 11.66 22.45
N PRO A 125 -6.68 11.17 21.48
CA PRO A 125 -6.78 9.82 20.96
C PRO A 125 -6.77 8.78 22.08
N VAL A 126 -7.38 7.63 21.85
CA VAL A 126 -7.50 6.56 22.85
C VAL A 126 -6.64 5.34 22.48
N SER A 127 -6.22 4.56 23.47
CA SER A 127 -5.45 3.33 23.26
C SER A 127 -5.60 2.36 24.43
N ALA A 128 -4.92 1.21 24.34
CA ALA A 128 -4.83 0.26 25.46
C ALA A 128 -4.17 0.91 26.69
N SER A 129 -3.16 1.77 26.49
CA SER A 129 -2.43 2.47 27.55
C SER A 129 -1.92 3.83 27.09
N ALA A 130 -1.59 4.72 28.05
CA ALA A 130 -1.03 6.05 27.79
C ALA A 130 0.47 5.98 27.45
N THR A 131 0.81 5.28 26.38
CA THR A 131 2.20 5.08 25.93
C THR A 131 2.66 6.20 25.00
N SER A 132 3.90 6.69 25.19
CA SER A 132 4.51 7.71 24.34
C SER A 132 4.56 7.31 22.85
N MET A 133 4.44 8.32 21.99
CA MET A 133 4.57 8.22 20.53
C MET A 133 5.89 8.81 20.01
N GLU A 134 6.85 9.16 20.88
CA GLU A 134 8.14 9.77 20.50
C GLU A 134 8.98 8.91 19.54
N ALA A 135 8.87 7.58 19.64
CA ALA A 135 9.56 6.66 18.75
C ALA A 135 8.91 6.55 17.35
N VAL A 136 7.77 7.22 17.11
CA VAL A 136 7.05 7.21 15.84
C VAL A 136 7.48 8.40 15.01
N THR A 137 8.10 8.13 13.87
CA THR A 137 8.65 9.16 12.96
C THR A 137 7.64 9.71 11.95
N SER A 138 6.48 9.08 11.83
CA SER A 138 5.39 9.60 11.00
C SER A 138 4.60 10.68 11.72
N HIS A 139 3.83 11.44 10.95
CA HIS A 139 2.94 12.48 11.46
C HIS A 139 1.48 12.14 11.16
N ALA A 140 0.59 12.49 12.08
CA ALA A 140 -0.85 12.43 11.88
C ALA A 140 -1.27 13.34 10.72
N VAL A 141 -2.19 12.87 9.90
CA VAL A 141 -2.76 13.67 8.80
C VAL A 141 -3.98 14.40 9.33
N THR A 142 -3.93 15.72 9.38
CA THR A 142 -5.03 16.56 9.89
C THR A 142 -5.50 17.55 8.83
N ALA A 143 -6.67 18.15 9.06
CA ALA A 143 -7.17 19.25 8.23
C ALA A 143 -6.18 20.44 8.18
N GLU A 144 -5.32 20.61 9.18
CA GLU A 144 -4.30 21.67 9.23
C GLU A 144 -2.91 21.20 8.73
N GLY A 145 -2.87 20.08 8.00
CA GLY A 145 -1.63 19.46 7.54
C GLY A 145 -1.10 18.42 8.52
N ARG A 146 0.18 18.06 8.37
CA ARG A 146 0.83 17.02 9.19
C ARG A 146 1.17 17.58 10.57
N LYS A 147 0.81 16.84 11.63
CA LYS A 147 1.10 17.16 13.03
C LYS A 147 1.74 15.97 13.73
N ASP A 148 2.56 16.23 14.74
CA ASP A 148 3.12 15.17 15.56
C ASP A 148 2.01 14.40 16.29
N HIS A 149 2.23 13.11 16.50
CA HIS A 149 1.32 12.33 17.33
C HIS A 149 1.40 12.79 18.78
N VAL A 150 0.27 12.75 19.49
CA VAL A 150 0.21 13.04 20.93
C VAL A 150 0.16 11.75 21.73
N THR A 151 0.54 11.80 23.00
CA THR A 151 0.32 10.67 23.92
C THR A 151 -1.19 10.43 24.06
N PRO A 152 -1.68 9.19 23.84
CA PRO A 152 -3.09 8.88 23.94
C PRO A 152 -3.54 8.82 25.39
N ARG A 153 -4.85 8.86 25.60
CA ARG A 153 -5.48 8.45 26.85
C ARG A 153 -5.68 6.93 26.87
N ALA A 154 -5.45 6.29 28.02
CA ALA A 154 -5.82 4.89 28.19
C ALA A 154 -7.35 4.77 28.28
N LEU A 155 -7.92 3.79 27.58
CA LEU A 155 -9.35 3.48 27.72
C LEU A 155 -9.65 2.95 29.12
N GLU A 156 -10.75 3.40 29.71
CA GLU A 156 -11.34 2.76 30.88
C GLU A 156 -12.01 1.44 30.48
N VAL A 157 -12.14 0.51 31.44
CA VAL A 157 -12.67 -0.84 31.18
C VAL A 157 -14.11 -0.79 30.66
N ASP A 158 -14.91 0.16 31.13
CA ASP A 158 -16.31 0.35 30.77
C ASP A 158 -16.52 1.09 29.44
N GLU A 159 -15.48 1.69 28.86
CA GLU A 159 -15.51 2.29 27.52
C GLU A 159 -15.39 1.23 26.40
N ILE A 160 -14.70 0.11 26.67
CA ILE A 160 -14.42 -0.93 25.67
C ILE A 160 -15.69 -1.53 25.05
N PRO A 161 -16.75 -1.87 25.82
CA PRO A 161 -18.03 -2.31 25.24
C PRO A 161 -18.66 -1.32 24.26
N GLY A 162 -18.45 -0.01 24.45
CA GLY A 162 -18.93 1.01 23.52
C GLY A 162 -18.27 0.91 22.15
N ILE A 163 -16.96 0.65 22.10
CA ILE A 163 -16.23 0.46 20.83
C ILE A 163 -16.64 -0.85 20.14
N VAL A 164 -16.98 -1.89 20.92
CA VAL A 164 -17.57 -3.12 20.34
C VAL A 164 -18.92 -2.81 19.67
N GLU A 165 -19.74 -1.93 20.25
CA GLU A 165 -20.99 -1.49 19.62
C GLU A 165 -20.75 -0.61 18.38
N ASP A 166 -19.68 0.19 18.35
CA ASP A 166 -19.27 0.92 17.13
C ASP A 166 -18.94 -0.06 15.99
N TYR A 167 -18.18 -1.14 16.25
CA TYR A 167 -17.91 -2.18 15.25
C TYR A 167 -19.21 -2.85 14.76
N LYS A 168 -20.16 -3.12 15.66
CA LYS A 168 -21.48 -3.67 15.32
C LYS A 168 -22.28 -2.73 14.44
N THR A 169 -22.32 -1.45 14.79
CA THR A 169 -23.04 -0.42 14.06
C THR A 169 -22.46 -0.24 12.66
N ALA A 170 -21.13 -0.11 12.56
CA ALA A 170 -20.44 -0.02 11.28
C ALA A 170 -20.67 -1.27 10.42
N THR A 171 -20.74 -2.46 11.01
CA THR A 171 -21.08 -3.69 10.28
C THR A 171 -22.51 -3.66 9.71
N LYS A 172 -23.51 -3.26 10.51
CA LYS A 172 -24.90 -3.10 10.00
C LYS A 172 -24.95 -2.10 8.85
N ASN A 173 -24.26 -0.98 9.02
CA ASN A 173 -24.14 0.07 8.01
C ASN A 173 -23.46 -0.44 6.74
N ALA A 174 -22.41 -1.27 6.85
CA ALA A 174 -21.77 -1.91 5.72
C ALA A 174 -22.74 -2.79 4.93
N LEU A 175 -23.49 -3.65 5.62
CA LEU A 175 -24.47 -4.51 4.96
C LEU A 175 -25.58 -3.69 4.30
N ALA A 176 -26.02 -2.59 4.92
CA ALA A 176 -27.00 -1.66 4.36
C ALA A 176 -26.46 -0.87 3.14
N ALA A 177 -25.16 -0.59 3.11
CA ALA A 177 -24.46 0.02 1.98
C ALA A 177 -24.21 -0.96 0.82
N GLY A 178 -24.52 -2.25 1.00
CA GLY A 178 -24.38 -3.27 -0.04
C GLY A 178 -23.02 -3.95 -0.06
N PHE A 179 -22.21 -3.89 1.00
CA PHE A 179 -21.00 -4.70 1.07
C PHE A 179 -21.31 -6.20 1.18
N ASP A 180 -20.48 -7.04 0.54
CA ASP A 180 -20.59 -8.50 0.67
C ASP A 180 -20.17 -8.96 2.08
N GLY A 181 -19.22 -8.24 2.71
CA GLY A 181 -18.79 -8.45 4.09
C GLY A 181 -17.91 -7.34 4.65
N VAL A 182 -17.32 -7.61 5.82
CA VAL A 182 -16.42 -6.71 6.55
C VAL A 182 -15.11 -7.41 6.89
N GLU A 183 -14.00 -6.67 6.85
CA GLU A 183 -12.69 -7.10 7.32
C GLU A 183 -12.31 -6.30 8.58
N LEU A 184 -12.17 -6.98 9.70
CA LEU A 184 -11.73 -6.36 10.96
C LEU A 184 -10.26 -5.99 10.87
N HIS A 185 -9.93 -4.70 11.00
CA HIS A 185 -8.53 -4.27 10.96
C HIS A 185 -7.85 -4.43 12.33
N ALA A 186 -7.14 -5.55 12.52
CA ALA A 186 -6.34 -5.85 13.71
C ALA A 186 -4.83 -5.93 13.38
N ALA A 187 -4.36 -4.96 12.60
CA ALA A 187 -3.01 -4.91 12.04
C ALA A 187 -2.49 -3.48 11.95
N ASN A 188 -1.26 -3.31 11.49
CA ASN A 188 -0.58 -2.06 11.15
C ASN A 188 -0.49 -1.02 12.28
N GLY A 189 -0.51 -1.45 13.53
CA GLY A 189 -0.32 -0.67 14.75
C GLY A 189 -1.56 0.07 15.22
N TYR A 190 -2.75 -0.29 14.75
CA TYR A 190 -4.03 0.35 15.12
C TYR A 190 -4.68 -0.27 16.36
N LEU A 191 -5.85 0.22 16.77
CA LEU A 191 -6.38 0.01 18.13
C LEU A 191 -6.36 -1.45 18.59
N LEU A 192 -6.87 -2.39 17.79
CA LEU A 192 -6.92 -3.80 18.18
C LEU A 192 -5.52 -4.40 18.33
N GLU A 193 -4.57 -4.05 17.45
CA GLU A 193 -3.18 -4.48 17.59
C GLU A 193 -2.47 -3.77 18.76
N GLN A 194 -2.88 -2.54 19.10
CA GLN A 194 -2.41 -1.86 20.30
C GLN A 194 -2.82 -2.56 21.59
N PHE A 195 -3.93 -3.32 21.58
CA PHE A 195 -4.28 -4.22 22.68
C PHE A 195 -3.51 -5.55 22.61
N LEU A 196 -3.23 -6.07 21.42
CA LEU A 196 -2.48 -7.32 21.27
C LEU A 196 -1.00 -7.21 21.68
N CYS A 197 -0.34 -6.13 21.28
CA CYS A 197 1.10 -5.95 21.43
C CYS A 197 1.50 -5.48 22.83
N ASP A 198 2.44 -6.17 23.48
CA ASP A 198 2.87 -5.82 24.83
C ASP A 198 3.68 -4.52 24.94
N ALA A 199 4.21 -3.96 23.84
CA ALA A 199 4.84 -2.63 23.87
C ALA A 199 3.84 -1.49 24.08
N THR A 200 2.59 -1.70 23.67
CA THR A 200 1.52 -0.68 23.65
C THR A 200 0.44 -0.96 24.68
N ASN A 201 0.21 -2.22 25.02
CA ASN A 201 -0.67 -2.64 26.10
C ASN A 201 0.09 -2.86 27.42
N LYS A 202 -0.02 -1.89 28.33
CA LYS A 202 0.54 -1.95 29.70
C LYS A 202 -0.55 -2.12 30.76
N ARG A 203 -1.75 -2.57 30.36
CA ARG A 203 -2.89 -2.72 31.28
C ARG A 203 -2.65 -3.85 32.28
N THR A 204 -3.26 -3.71 33.46
CA THR A 204 -3.23 -4.70 34.56
C THR A 204 -4.60 -5.30 34.85
N ASP A 205 -5.63 -4.90 34.08
CA ASP A 205 -6.98 -5.44 34.16
C ASP A 205 -7.18 -6.65 33.23
N LYS A 206 -8.43 -7.06 33.02
CA LYS A 206 -8.82 -8.21 32.17
C LYS A 206 -8.45 -8.06 30.68
N TYR A 207 -7.97 -6.89 30.25
CA TYR A 207 -7.55 -6.62 28.87
C TYR A 207 -6.02 -6.50 28.72
N GLY A 208 -5.22 -6.77 29.76
CA GLY A 208 -3.76 -6.73 29.70
C GLY A 208 -3.03 -7.87 30.43
N GLY A 209 -1.71 -7.85 30.35
CA GLY A 209 -0.84 -8.88 30.90
C GLY A 209 -0.73 -10.10 29.99
N SER A 210 -1.48 -11.17 30.29
CA SER A 210 -1.41 -12.44 29.55
C SER A 210 -1.93 -12.33 28.12
N ILE A 211 -1.50 -13.24 27.23
CA ILE A 211 -1.88 -13.24 25.80
C ILE A 211 -3.41 -13.33 25.63
N ASP A 212 -4.10 -14.13 26.45
CA ASP A 212 -5.56 -14.27 26.38
C ASP A 212 -6.29 -12.98 26.78
N ASN A 213 -5.78 -12.23 27.76
CA ASN A 213 -6.31 -10.92 28.14
C ASN A 213 -6.04 -9.87 27.05
N ARG A 214 -4.81 -9.82 26.51
CA ARG A 214 -4.45 -8.89 25.42
C ARG A 214 -5.29 -9.12 24.17
N ALA A 215 -5.60 -10.37 23.85
CA ALA A 215 -6.47 -10.72 22.72
C ALA A 215 -7.97 -10.61 23.01
N ARG A 216 -8.38 -10.38 24.26
CA ARG A 216 -9.80 -10.37 24.67
C ARG A 216 -10.63 -9.37 23.86
N PHE A 217 -10.15 -8.13 23.75
CA PHE A 217 -10.89 -7.08 23.05
C PHE A 217 -11.06 -7.39 21.55
N LEU A 218 -10.06 -7.98 20.90
CA LEU A 218 -10.17 -8.44 19.51
C LEU A 218 -11.28 -9.47 19.35
N PHE A 219 -11.37 -10.46 20.23
CA PHE A 219 -12.42 -11.47 20.16
C PHE A 219 -13.80 -10.92 20.54
N GLU A 220 -13.89 -10.01 21.50
CA GLU A 220 -15.14 -9.29 21.81
C GLU A 220 -15.64 -8.49 20.58
N ALA A 221 -14.73 -7.88 19.80
CA ALA A 221 -15.08 -7.20 18.56
C ALA A 221 -15.57 -8.19 17.47
N ILE A 222 -14.90 -9.32 17.28
CA ILE A 222 -15.34 -10.39 16.36
C ILE A 222 -16.73 -10.90 16.76
N GLU A 223 -16.94 -11.21 18.04
CA GLU A 223 -18.21 -11.70 18.57
C GLU A 223 -19.32 -10.65 18.41
N GLY A 224 -19.00 -9.37 18.63
CA GLY A 224 -19.89 -8.26 18.33
C GLY A 224 -20.33 -8.27 16.87
N ILE A 225 -19.38 -8.27 15.93
CA ILE A 225 -19.68 -8.31 14.49
C ILE A 225 -20.52 -9.53 14.10
N LEU A 226 -20.16 -10.72 14.60
CA LEU A 226 -20.89 -11.97 14.33
C LEU A 226 -22.30 -12.01 14.92
N SER A 227 -22.62 -11.16 15.91
CA SER A 227 -23.99 -11.03 16.41
C SER A 227 -24.94 -10.36 15.40
N VAL A 228 -24.41 -9.74 14.34
CA VAL A 228 -25.18 -8.97 13.34
C VAL A 228 -24.88 -9.37 11.89
N ALA A 229 -23.89 -10.25 11.66
CA ALA A 229 -23.48 -10.72 10.35
C ALA A 229 -23.16 -12.23 10.35
N ASP A 230 -23.45 -12.92 9.25
CA ASP A 230 -23.02 -14.31 9.06
C ASP A 230 -21.50 -14.41 8.99
N SER A 231 -20.92 -15.52 9.46
CA SER A 231 -19.46 -15.67 9.50
C SER A 231 -18.81 -15.64 8.11
N SER A 232 -19.54 -15.97 7.04
CA SER A 232 -19.06 -15.82 5.66
C SER A 232 -18.88 -14.36 5.20
N LYS A 233 -19.37 -13.42 6.00
CA LYS A 233 -19.25 -11.97 5.79
C LYS A 233 -18.23 -11.32 6.72
N VAL A 234 -17.50 -12.09 7.53
CA VAL A 234 -16.57 -11.56 8.51
C VAL A 234 -15.18 -12.09 8.23
N ALA A 235 -14.22 -11.18 8.06
CA ALA A 235 -12.81 -11.47 7.92
C ALA A 235 -12.00 -10.66 8.93
N ILE A 236 -10.71 -10.98 9.06
CA ILE A 236 -9.78 -10.23 9.92
C ILE A 236 -8.41 -10.09 9.27
N ARG A 237 -7.79 -8.92 9.42
CA ARG A 237 -6.42 -8.66 8.98
C ARG A 237 -5.46 -8.54 10.15
N LEU A 238 -4.30 -9.19 10.06
CA LEU A 238 -3.26 -9.28 11.08
C LEU A 238 -1.88 -8.96 10.50
N SER A 239 -0.99 -8.35 11.30
CA SER A 239 0.41 -8.07 10.93
C SER A 239 1.39 -8.63 11.96
N PRO A 240 1.53 -9.97 12.08
CA PRO A 240 2.19 -10.61 13.22
C PRO A 240 3.56 -10.06 13.60
N TYR A 241 4.40 -9.76 12.61
CA TYR A 241 5.76 -9.26 12.81
C TYR A 241 5.93 -7.79 12.40
N GLY A 242 4.83 -7.07 12.22
CA GLY A 242 4.85 -5.64 11.95
C GLY A 242 5.37 -4.87 13.17
N ILE A 243 6.13 -3.79 12.93
CA ILE A 243 6.61 -2.88 13.98
C ILE A 243 6.17 -1.43 13.72
N THR A 244 5.20 -1.25 12.83
CA THR A 244 4.71 0.07 12.42
C THR A 244 4.14 0.81 13.64
N PHE A 245 4.40 2.13 13.69
CA PHE A 245 3.99 3.01 14.80
C PHE A 245 4.43 2.53 16.18
N ALA A 246 5.61 1.90 16.28
CA ALA A 246 6.17 1.34 17.52
C ALA A 246 5.19 0.39 18.27
N CYS A 247 4.35 -0.32 17.52
CA CYS A 247 3.43 -1.31 18.03
C CYS A 247 4.05 -2.71 17.92
N THR A 248 4.95 -3.06 18.85
CA THR A 248 5.72 -4.31 18.80
C THR A 248 5.27 -5.29 19.88
N ASP A 249 5.42 -6.59 19.63
CA ASP A 249 5.20 -7.65 20.62
C ASP A 249 6.53 -8.37 20.90
N SER A 250 6.81 -8.69 22.18
CA SER A 250 8.05 -9.37 22.55
C SER A 250 8.10 -10.84 22.12
N ASN A 251 6.95 -11.47 21.87
CA ASN A 251 6.87 -12.85 21.39
C ASN A 251 5.74 -13.03 20.36
N PRO A 252 5.93 -12.50 19.13
CA PRO A 252 4.89 -12.49 18.11
C PRO A 252 4.35 -13.89 17.78
N LEU A 253 5.22 -14.90 17.71
CA LEU A 253 4.78 -16.25 17.39
C LEU A 253 3.82 -16.83 18.45
N ALA A 254 4.06 -16.55 19.73
CA ALA A 254 3.16 -16.98 20.80
C ALA A 254 1.83 -16.22 20.72
N THR A 255 1.88 -14.90 20.60
CA THR A 255 0.70 -14.02 20.56
C THR A 255 -0.18 -14.31 19.35
N TYR A 256 0.38 -14.23 18.15
CA TYR A 256 -0.37 -14.47 16.91
C TYR A 256 -0.67 -15.94 16.69
N GLY A 257 0.18 -16.86 17.15
CA GLY A 257 -0.15 -18.29 17.14
C GLY A 257 -1.39 -18.61 17.98
N TYR A 258 -1.56 -17.96 19.15
CA TYR A 258 -2.77 -18.08 19.95
C TYR A 258 -4.00 -17.53 19.20
N VAL A 259 -3.90 -16.32 18.66
CA VAL A 259 -5.00 -15.69 17.91
C VAL A 259 -5.42 -16.56 16.72
N ILE A 260 -4.47 -16.97 15.88
CA ILE A 260 -4.73 -17.79 14.69
C ILE A 260 -5.39 -19.13 15.04
N ARG A 261 -4.94 -19.81 16.11
CA ARG A 261 -5.57 -21.06 16.55
C ARG A 261 -7.01 -20.83 16.98
N LYS A 262 -7.26 -19.79 17.78
CA LYS A 262 -8.59 -19.48 18.30
C LYS A 262 -9.56 -18.98 17.21
N LEU A 263 -9.06 -18.35 16.15
CA LEU A 263 -9.89 -17.95 15.00
C LEU A 263 -10.57 -19.15 14.30
N ASN A 264 -10.07 -20.37 14.45
CA ASN A 264 -10.74 -21.57 13.92
C ASN A 264 -12.12 -21.82 14.57
N ASP A 265 -12.41 -21.24 15.73
CA ASP A 265 -13.70 -21.42 16.43
C ASP A 265 -14.84 -20.59 15.79
N TYR A 266 -14.52 -19.68 14.87
CA TYR A 266 -15.45 -18.68 14.34
C TYR A 266 -15.85 -18.88 12.87
N ASP A 267 -15.19 -19.80 12.15
CA ASP A 267 -15.46 -20.11 10.72
C ASP A 267 -15.58 -18.83 9.85
N LEU A 268 -14.53 -17.99 9.89
CA LEU A 268 -14.52 -16.70 9.19
C LEU A 268 -14.35 -16.86 7.67
N ALA A 269 -14.79 -15.84 6.93
CA ALA A 269 -14.62 -15.76 5.48
C ALA A 269 -13.15 -15.93 5.06
N TYR A 270 -12.23 -15.25 5.75
CA TYR A 270 -10.78 -15.43 5.60
C TYR A 270 -9.99 -14.74 6.73
N VAL A 271 -8.73 -15.16 6.88
CA VAL A 271 -7.70 -14.43 7.64
C VAL A 271 -6.74 -13.79 6.64
N HIS A 272 -6.45 -12.51 6.81
CA HIS A 272 -5.59 -11.73 5.94
C HIS A 272 -4.27 -11.40 6.64
N LEU A 273 -3.15 -11.93 6.14
CA LEU A 273 -1.83 -11.76 6.72
C LEU A 273 -1.01 -10.72 5.95
N VAL A 274 -0.35 -9.83 6.69
CA VAL A 274 0.66 -8.92 6.14
C VAL A 274 2.02 -9.58 6.18
N GLU A 275 2.54 -9.93 4.99
CA GLU A 275 3.89 -10.48 4.78
C GLU A 275 4.97 -9.41 4.96
N PRO A 276 6.20 -9.80 5.38
CA PRO A 276 7.24 -8.86 5.77
C PRO A 276 7.92 -8.16 4.59
N ASN A 277 7.60 -8.58 3.36
CA ASN A 277 8.21 -8.08 2.13
C ASN A 277 7.50 -6.82 1.57
N GLY A 278 6.57 -6.25 2.33
CA GLY A 278 5.86 -5.00 1.99
C GLY A 278 6.66 -3.73 2.31
N TRP A 279 5.95 -2.59 2.38
CA TRP A 279 6.49 -1.32 2.89
C TRP A 279 6.16 -1.08 4.36
N HIS A 280 5.42 -1.99 4.99
CA HIS A 280 5.27 -1.99 6.43
C HIS A 280 6.59 -2.45 7.06
N PHE A 281 7.06 -1.71 8.06
CA PHE A 281 8.26 -2.09 8.80
C PHE A 281 8.02 -3.42 9.51
N THR A 282 9.02 -4.30 9.46
CA THR A 282 8.98 -5.61 10.11
C THR A 282 10.10 -5.77 11.11
N GLY A 283 9.83 -6.57 12.15
CA GLY A 283 10.72 -6.76 13.27
C GLY A 283 11.82 -7.78 13.00
N PRO A 284 12.84 -7.86 13.87
CA PRO A 284 13.96 -8.78 13.72
C PRO A 284 13.57 -10.26 13.92
N LEU A 285 12.35 -10.54 14.42
CA LEU A 285 11.86 -11.88 14.72
C LEU A 285 11.12 -12.55 13.55
N VAL A 286 11.08 -11.91 12.38
CA VAL A 286 10.44 -12.46 11.17
C VAL A 286 11.05 -13.83 10.82
N PRO A 287 10.22 -14.87 10.62
CA PRO A 287 10.73 -16.17 10.22
C PRO A 287 11.36 -16.16 8.83
N GLU A 288 12.39 -16.98 8.64
CA GLU A 288 12.93 -17.26 7.32
C GLU A 288 11.85 -17.86 6.41
N GLY A 289 11.72 -17.35 5.18
CA GLY A 289 10.71 -17.80 4.22
C GLY A 289 9.34 -17.11 4.31
N GLY A 290 9.11 -16.23 5.30
CA GLY A 290 7.87 -15.45 5.42
C GLY A 290 6.95 -15.93 6.53
N ILE A 291 5.78 -15.29 6.66
CA ILE A 291 4.88 -15.51 7.80
C ILE A 291 3.87 -16.63 7.49
N SER A 292 3.33 -16.66 6.27
CA SER A 292 2.35 -17.64 5.84
C SER A 292 2.80 -19.10 6.04
N PRO A 293 4.03 -19.54 5.66
CA PRO A 293 4.45 -20.92 5.90
C PRO A 293 4.44 -21.35 7.37
N VAL A 294 4.67 -20.40 8.29
CA VAL A 294 4.69 -20.66 9.74
C VAL A 294 3.28 -20.70 10.33
N LEU A 295 2.37 -19.86 9.84
CA LEU A 295 1.02 -19.75 10.39
C LEU A 295 -0.02 -20.63 9.68
N ARG A 296 0.20 -21.01 8.42
CA ARG A 296 -0.69 -21.89 7.64
C ARG A 296 -1.07 -23.17 8.37
N PRO A 297 -0.16 -23.90 9.06
CA PRO A 297 -0.54 -25.11 9.81
C PRO A 297 -1.48 -24.85 11.01
N LEU A 298 -1.55 -23.60 11.48
CA LEU A 298 -2.36 -23.22 12.65
C LEU A 298 -3.79 -22.80 12.27
N TYR A 299 -4.04 -22.43 11.02
CA TYR A 299 -5.35 -22.00 10.52
C TYR A 299 -5.91 -22.96 9.48
N LYS A 300 -7.18 -23.32 9.61
CA LYS A 300 -7.86 -24.28 8.72
C LYS A 300 -8.70 -23.60 7.63
N GLY A 301 -9.04 -22.33 7.82
CA GLY A 301 -9.82 -21.55 6.85
C GLY A 301 -8.97 -20.96 5.71
N VAL A 302 -9.56 -19.99 5.02
CA VAL A 302 -8.92 -19.31 3.87
C VAL A 302 -7.90 -18.27 4.33
N ILE A 303 -6.68 -18.33 3.79
CA ILE A 303 -5.64 -17.31 4.03
C ILE A 303 -5.49 -16.40 2.81
N VAL A 304 -5.65 -15.10 3.03
CA VAL A 304 -5.25 -14.03 2.12
C VAL A 304 -3.87 -13.52 2.55
N ALA A 305 -2.89 -13.44 1.67
CA ALA A 305 -1.59 -12.82 1.98
C ALA A 305 -1.35 -11.56 1.16
N ALA A 306 -0.77 -10.54 1.79
CA ALA A 306 -0.36 -9.29 1.16
C ALA A 306 1.02 -8.87 1.61
N GLY A 307 1.90 -8.48 0.68
CA GLY A 307 3.20 -7.90 1.00
C GLY A 307 4.30 -8.31 0.01
N GLY A 308 4.63 -7.42 -0.93
CA GLY A 308 5.78 -7.60 -1.82
C GLY A 308 5.68 -8.75 -2.83
N PHE A 309 4.46 -9.22 -3.11
CA PHE A 309 4.23 -10.24 -4.13
C PHE A 309 4.42 -9.68 -5.54
N ASN A 310 5.14 -10.42 -6.37
CA ASN A 310 5.09 -10.32 -7.82
C ASN A 310 4.32 -11.55 -8.37
N ARG A 311 4.17 -11.65 -9.69
CA ARG A 311 3.47 -12.76 -10.34
C ARG A 311 4.02 -14.13 -9.93
N GLU A 312 5.33 -14.30 -10.01
CA GLU A 312 6.00 -15.59 -9.75
C GLU A 312 5.81 -16.05 -8.31
N LYS A 313 6.04 -15.16 -7.34
CA LYS A 313 5.83 -15.45 -5.91
C LYS A 313 4.36 -15.74 -5.61
N ALA A 314 3.44 -14.98 -6.22
CA ALA A 314 2.01 -15.21 -6.04
C ALA A 314 1.56 -16.58 -6.56
N ILE A 315 2.03 -16.98 -7.74
CA ILE A 315 1.79 -18.32 -8.29
C ILE A 315 2.37 -19.38 -7.35
N LYS A 316 3.65 -19.23 -6.96
CA LYS A 316 4.34 -20.19 -6.09
C LYS A 316 3.60 -20.42 -4.78
N ASN A 317 3.25 -19.35 -4.04
CA ASN A 317 2.61 -19.46 -2.74
C ASN A 317 1.25 -20.17 -2.80
N VAL A 318 0.47 -19.90 -3.84
CA VAL A 318 -0.83 -20.55 -4.04
C VAL A 318 -0.66 -22.01 -4.48
N GLU A 319 0.34 -22.33 -5.30
CA GLU A 319 0.61 -23.70 -5.71
C GLU A 319 1.09 -24.59 -4.56
N GLU A 320 1.97 -24.05 -3.71
CA GLU A 320 2.51 -24.71 -2.52
C GLU A 320 1.49 -24.77 -1.36
N GLY A 321 0.38 -24.03 -1.47
CA GLY A 321 -0.72 -24.07 -0.49
C GLY A 321 -0.42 -23.31 0.79
N TYR A 322 0.54 -22.39 0.79
CA TYR A 322 0.75 -21.47 1.93
C TYR A 322 -0.36 -20.45 2.04
N ASP A 323 -0.87 -19.99 0.90
CA ASP A 323 -1.90 -18.96 0.80
C ASP A 323 -2.98 -19.39 -0.20
N ASP A 324 -4.23 -19.05 0.12
CA ASP A 324 -5.36 -19.34 -0.77
C ASP A 324 -5.60 -18.20 -1.77
N ILE A 325 -5.29 -16.96 -1.37
CA ILE A 325 -5.51 -15.73 -2.14
C ILE A 325 -4.33 -14.80 -1.93
N ILE A 326 -3.89 -14.11 -2.99
CA ILE A 326 -2.85 -13.08 -2.93
C ILE A 326 -3.47 -11.72 -3.17
N ALA A 327 -3.30 -10.81 -2.21
CA ALA A 327 -3.76 -9.44 -2.29
C ALA A 327 -2.63 -8.49 -2.69
N PHE A 328 -2.89 -7.67 -3.71
CA PHE A 328 -1.96 -6.68 -4.23
C PHE A 328 -2.37 -5.28 -3.78
N GLY A 329 -1.40 -4.50 -3.30
CA GLY A 329 -1.59 -3.13 -2.84
C GLY A 329 -1.13 -2.10 -3.88
N ARG A 330 0.13 -1.65 -3.74
CA ARG A 330 0.73 -0.59 -4.58
C ARG A 330 0.56 -0.84 -6.08
N ASP A 331 0.76 -2.06 -6.54
CA ASP A 331 0.61 -2.39 -7.95
C ASP A 331 -0.85 -2.28 -8.43
N PHE A 332 -1.82 -2.53 -7.54
CA PHE A 332 -3.25 -2.32 -7.81
C PHE A 332 -3.63 -0.83 -7.79
N ILE A 333 -2.90 0.02 -7.07
CA ILE A 333 -3.04 1.48 -7.21
C ILE A 333 -2.70 1.87 -8.65
N GLY A 334 -1.54 1.47 -9.14
CA GLY A 334 -1.07 1.84 -10.48
C GLY A 334 -1.73 1.08 -11.62
N THR A 335 -2.25 -0.12 -11.39
CA THR A 335 -2.68 -1.05 -12.45
C THR A 335 -4.13 -1.49 -12.23
N PRO A 336 -5.13 -0.82 -12.82
CA PRO A 336 -6.53 -1.18 -12.62
C PRO A 336 -6.87 -2.59 -13.13
N ASP A 337 -6.19 -3.03 -14.19
CA ASP A 337 -6.34 -4.31 -14.89
C ASP A 337 -5.31 -5.38 -14.47
N ILE A 338 -4.80 -5.30 -13.24
CA ILE A 338 -3.70 -6.15 -12.76
C ILE A 338 -3.97 -7.65 -12.97
N VAL A 339 -5.21 -8.11 -12.80
CA VAL A 339 -5.57 -9.53 -12.97
C VAL A 339 -5.31 -10.01 -14.40
N GLU A 340 -5.68 -9.21 -15.39
CA GLU A 340 -5.48 -9.54 -16.81
C GLU A 340 -3.99 -9.56 -17.14
N ARG A 341 -3.24 -8.59 -16.63
CA ARG A 341 -1.79 -8.52 -16.84
C ARG A 341 -1.05 -9.67 -16.18
N LEU A 342 -1.41 -10.04 -14.95
CA LEU A 342 -0.84 -11.22 -14.30
C LEU A 342 -1.17 -12.50 -15.06
N LYS A 343 -2.39 -12.65 -15.61
CA LYS A 343 -2.75 -13.81 -16.44
C LYS A 343 -1.91 -13.88 -17.72
N ALA A 344 -1.76 -12.76 -18.41
CA ALA A 344 -1.06 -12.64 -19.69
C ALA A 344 0.46 -12.40 -19.57
N ASP A 345 1.00 -12.43 -18.35
CA ASP A 345 2.42 -12.17 -18.04
C ASP A 345 2.92 -10.83 -18.60
N GLN A 346 2.13 -9.78 -18.38
CA GLN A 346 2.38 -8.43 -18.88
C GLN A 346 2.90 -7.51 -17.79
N PRO A 347 3.70 -6.48 -18.14
CA PRO A 347 4.21 -5.52 -17.18
C PRO A 347 3.09 -4.72 -16.50
N LEU A 348 3.24 -4.53 -15.20
CA LEU A 348 2.37 -3.66 -14.41
C LEU A 348 2.72 -2.18 -14.66
N ASN A 349 1.78 -1.29 -14.40
CA ASN A 349 2.07 0.14 -14.49
C ASN A 349 3.01 0.58 -13.35
N GLU A 350 3.86 1.55 -13.62
CA GLU A 350 4.51 2.31 -12.56
C GLU A 350 3.46 3.13 -11.79
N TYR A 351 3.57 3.14 -10.47
CA TYR A 351 2.72 3.94 -9.59
C TYR A 351 3.46 5.19 -9.10
N ASN A 352 2.72 6.28 -8.91
CA ASN A 352 3.22 7.51 -8.34
C ASN A 352 2.89 7.58 -6.84
N THR A 353 3.91 7.48 -5.99
CA THR A 353 3.74 7.52 -4.53
C THR A 353 3.30 8.88 -3.99
N LYS A 354 3.58 9.96 -4.73
CA LYS A 354 3.23 11.33 -4.33
C LYS A 354 1.71 11.58 -4.34
N THR A 355 0.96 10.76 -5.08
CA THR A 355 -0.50 10.86 -5.25
C THR A 355 -1.26 9.75 -4.52
N PHE A 356 -0.57 8.91 -3.74
CA PHE A 356 -1.23 7.93 -2.86
C PHE A 356 -2.19 8.63 -1.91
N TYR A 357 -1.67 9.66 -1.23
CA TYR A 357 -2.38 10.50 -0.28
C TYR A 357 -2.35 11.96 -0.77
N PRO A 358 -3.46 12.50 -1.30
CA PRO A 358 -3.52 13.88 -1.73
C PRO A 358 -3.40 14.83 -0.52
N ARG A 359 -3.15 16.11 -0.78
CA ARG A 359 -3.16 17.12 0.28
C ARG A 359 -4.61 17.40 0.69
N ALA A 360 -4.82 17.87 1.92
CA ALA A 360 -6.15 18.13 2.47
C ALA A 360 -7.00 19.12 1.63
N TRP A 361 -6.36 19.93 0.79
CA TRP A 361 -6.93 20.98 -0.08
C TRP A 361 -6.75 20.69 -1.57
N THR A 362 -6.59 19.42 -1.96
CA THR A 362 -6.53 19.05 -3.37
C THR A 362 -7.94 18.97 -3.96
N ASP A 363 -8.22 19.79 -4.97
CA ASP A 363 -9.51 19.77 -5.72
C ASP A 363 -9.55 18.74 -6.85
N VAL A 364 -8.40 18.21 -7.27
CA VAL A 364 -8.28 17.19 -8.33
C VAL A 364 -8.14 15.81 -7.69
N LEU A 365 -9.24 15.06 -7.62
CA LEU A 365 -9.27 13.77 -6.92
C LEU A 365 -8.84 12.59 -7.81
N GLU A 366 -8.88 12.79 -9.12
CA GLU A 366 -8.63 11.78 -10.16
C GLU A 366 -7.13 11.46 -10.33
N GLU A 367 -6.26 12.45 -10.06
CA GLU A 367 -4.81 12.33 -10.29
C GLU A 367 -4.18 11.22 -9.43
N GLY A 368 -3.49 10.29 -10.10
CA GLY A 368 -2.91 9.09 -9.48
C GLY A 368 -3.95 8.20 -8.78
N TYR A 369 -5.19 8.23 -9.25
CA TYR A 369 -6.32 7.49 -8.68
C TYR A 369 -7.08 6.75 -9.78
N THR A 370 -7.74 7.49 -10.68
CA THR A 370 -8.54 6.96 -11.79
C THR A 370 -7.91 7.18 -13.16
N ASP A 371 -6.76 7.86 -13.22
CA ASP A 371 -6.05 8.24 -14.45
C ASP A 371 -4.97 7.23 -14.89
N TYR A 372 -4.80 6.12 -14.16
CA TYR A 372 -3.89 5.06 -14.56
C TYR A 372 -4.44 4.27 -15.76
N PRO A 373 -3.64 4.08 -16.83
CA PRO A 373 -4.14 3.49 -18.07
C PRO A 373 -4.30 1.97 -18.00
N PHE A 374 -5.33 1.47 -18.68
CA PHE A 374 -5.50 0.04 -18.96
C PHE A 374 -4.49 -0.44 -20.02
N TRP A 375 -4.18 -1.75 -20.04
CA TRP A 375 -3.20 -2.33 -20.96
C TRP A 375 -3.61 -2.16 -22.42
N HIS A 376 -4.87 -2.45 -22.74
CA HIS A 376 -5.39 -2.34 -24.10
C HIS A 376 -5.42 -0.89 -24.60
N GLU A 377 -5.67 0.09 -23.73
CA GLU A 377 -5.57 1.51 -24.09
C GLU A 377 -4.14 1.95 -24.43
N LYS A 378 -3.13 1.42 -23.71
CA LYS A 378 -1.72 1.63 -24.06
C LYS A 378 -1.38 1.05 -25.43
N LEU A 379 -1.91 -0.13 -25.76
CA LEU A 379 -1.73 -0.75 -27.08
C LEU A 379 -2.35 0.10 -28.19
N ASP A 380 -3.57 0.59 -27.98
CA ASP A 380 -4.27 1.40 -28.98
C ASP A 380 -3.67 2.79 -29.17
N ARG A 381 -3.19 3.46 -28.10
CA ARG A 381 -2.42 4.71 -28.23
C ARG A 381 -1.11 4.49 -28.97
N THR A 382 -0.44 3.36 -28.72
CA THR A 382 0.80 2.99 -29.41
C THR A 382 0.53 2.68 -30.89
N ARG A 383 -0.57 2.01 -31.21
CA ARG A 383 -1.02 1.72 -32.60
C ARG A 383 -1.47 2.99 -33.33
N ALA A 384 -2.22 3.88 -32.66
CA ALA A 384 -2.65 5.15 -33.21
C ALA A 384 -1.45 6.05 -33.53
N ASN A 385 -0.49 6.15 -32.61
CA ASN A 385 0.76 6.88 -32.85
C ASN A 385 1.58 6.30 -34.02
N LYS A 386 1.55 4.98 -34.22
CA LYS A 386 2.16 4.34 -35.42
C LYS A 386 1.42 4.70 -36.71
N ASN A 387 0.09 4.77 -36.69
CA ASN A 387 -0.73 5.04 -37.88
C ASN A 387 -0.69 6.51 -38.34
N THR A 388 -0.29 7.44 -37.46
CA THR A 388 -0.13 8.88 -37.77
C THR A 388 1.28 9.26 -38.23
N MET A 389 2.21 8.32 -38.37
CA MET A 389 3.56 8.60 -38.90
C MET A 389 3.57 8.71 -40.44
N PRO A 390 4.40 9.60 -41.02
CA PRO A 390 4.50 9.77 -42.47
C PRO A 390 4.80 8.46 -43.20
N GLU A 391 4.24 8.30 -44.40
CA GLU A 391 4.25 7.05 -45.19
C GLU A 391 5.65 6.51 -45.52
N ALA A 392 6.69 7.34 -45.42
CA ALA A 392 8.09 6.95 -45.54
C ALA A 392 8.61 6.08 -44.36
N ALA A 393 7.90 6.03 -43.24
CA ALA A 393 8.24 5.21 -42.06
C ALA A 393 7.41 3.91 -41.96
N LYS A 394 6.51 3.65 -42.92
CA LYS A 394 5.67 2.42 -42.93
C LYS A 394 6.36 1.20 -43.54
N ASN A 395 7.53 1.38 -44.17
CA ASN A 395 8.33 0.32 -44.78
C ASN A 395 9.66 0.14 -44.07
N ASP A 396 9.62 -0.05 -42.75
CA ASP A 396 10.60 -0.87 -42.05
C ASP A 396 10.00 -1.23 -40.68
N ILE A 397 10.53 -2.25 -40.01
CA ILE A 397 10.05 -2.82 -38.73
C ILE A 397 9.00 -3.95 -38.90
N SER A 398 9.41 -4.97 -39.64
CA SER A 398 9.24 -6.36 -39.19
C SER A 398 10.61 -6.94 -38.84
N SER A 399 11.15 -6.59 -37.68
CA SER A 399 12.29 -7.30 -37.09
C SER A 399 12.51 -6.83 -35.65
N GLU A 400 13.01 -7.75 -34.85
CA GLU A 400 13.32 -7.65 -33.43
C GLU A 400 14.07 -6.36 -33.06
N ILE A 401 13.70 -5.75 -31.92
CA ILE A 401 14.46 -4.65 -31.32
C ILE A 401 15.88 -5.16 -31.10
N THR A 402 16.84 -4.61 -31.85
CA THR A 402 18.23 -5.02 -31.72
C THR A 402 18.82 -4.51 -30.40
N GLU A 403 19.80 -5.24 -29.86
CA GLU A 403 20.49 -4.92 -28.61
C GLU A 403 21.05 -3.47 -28.58
N GLN A 404 21.33 -2.89 -29.75
CA GLN A 404 21.75 -1.50 -29.93
C GLN A 404 20.64 -0.46 -29.65
N GLU A 405 19.39 -0.77 -29.96
CA GLU A 405 18.25 0.12 -29.68
C GLU A 405 17.84 0.08 -28.21
N TYR A 406 17.97 -1.08 -27.56
CA TYR A 406 17.79 -1.22 -26.11
C TYR A 406 18.83 -0.39 -25.34
N ARG A 407 20.10 -0.42 -25.76
CA ARG A 407 21.17 0.41 -25.17
C ARG A 407 20.92 1.92 -25.33
N LYS A 408 20.29 2.35 -26.42
CA LYS A 408 19.90 3.77 -26.63
C LYS A 408 18.78 4.25 -25.72
N ILE A 409 17.91 3.34 -25.26
CA ILE A 409 16.82 3.66 -24.33
C ILE A 409 17.33 3.65 -22.88
N SER A 410 18.23 2.73 -22.54
CA SER A 410 18.88 2.68 -21.22
C SER A 410 19.92 3.77 -20.99
N SER A 411 20.38 4.48 -22.03
CA SER A 411 21.42 5.52 -21.93
C SER A 411 20.89 6.93 -21.66
N ARG A 412 19.58 7.12 -21.40
CA ARG A 412 19.04 8.46 -21.11
C ARG A 412 19.37 8.92 -19.69
N PRO A 413 19.81 10.19 -19.49
CA PRO A 413 20.08 10.73 -18.16
C PRO A 413 18.81 10.75 -17.30
N HIS A 414 18.87 10.10 -16.14
CA HIS A 414 17.80 10.05 -15.16
C HIS A 414 18.20 10.88 -13.93
N LEU A 415 17.69 12.12 -13.89
CA LEU A 415 17.97 13.09 -12.83
C LEU A 415 17.38 12.63 -11.49
N LYS A 416 18.22 12.52 -10.46
CA LYS A 416 17.83 12.13 -9.10
C LYS A 416 17.76 13.31 -8.14
N HIS A 417 18.68 14.26 -8.27
CA HIS A 417 18.71 15.47 -7.46
C HIS A 417 19.23 16.64 -8.30
N ASN A 418 18.66 17.82 -8.07
CA ASN A 418 19.14 19.07 -8.61
C ASN A 418 18.70 20.21 -7.68
N ASP A 419 19.65 21.05 -7.29
CA ASP A 419 19.38 22.34 -6.65
C ASP A 419 20.01 23.53 -7.42
N MET A 420 20.51 23.27 -8.64
CA MET A 420 20.94 24.29 -9.59
C MET A 420 19.75 25.00 -10.24
N THR A 421 19.98 26.18 -10.81
CA THR A 421 19.00 26.85 -11.68
C THR A 421 18.68 26.00 -12.92
N ALA A 422 17.50 26.19 -13.51
CA ALA A 422 17.04 25.40 -14.66
C ALA A 422 18.01 25.47 -15.88
N GLU A 423 18.61 26.65 -16.09
CA GLU A 423 19.61 26.86 -17.13
C GLU A 423 20.88 26.03 -16.88
N VAL A 424 21.47 26.17 -15.68
CA VAL A 424 22.69 25.43 -15.31
C VAL A 424 22.43 23.92 -15.30
N CYS A 425 21.27 23.48 -14.81
CA CYS A 425 20.87 22.07 -14.80
C CYS A 425 20.82 21.49 -16.22
N THR A 426 20.18 22.18 -17.17
CA THR A 426 20.02 21.69 -18.55
C THR A 426 21.38 21.50 -19.20
N GLU A 427 22.25 22.51 -19.11
CA GLU A 427 23.58 22.47 -19.70
C GLU A 427 24.50 21.46 -18.99
N THR A 428 24.34 21.28 -17.67
CA THR A 428 25.07 20.25 -16.92
C THR A 428 24.71 18.85 -17.39
N ILE A 429 23.41 18.59 -17.64
CA ILE A 429 22.95 17.30 -18.17
C ILE A 429 23.52 17.05 -19.57
N GLU A 430 23.56 18.06 -20.43
CA GLU A 430 24.15 17.95 -21.77
C GLU A 430 25.66 17.64 -21.71
N ILE A 431 26.41 18.34 -20.87
CA ILE A 431 27.85 18.11 -20.66
C ILE A 431 28.09 16.68 -20.15
N ILE A 432 27.30 16.22 -19.17
CA ILE A 432 27.41 14.86 -18.62
C ILE A 432 27.11 13.83 -19.70
N THR A 433 26.05 14.02 -20.49
CA THR A 433 25.66 13.10 -21.56
C THR A 433 26.77 12.97 -22.60
N MET A 434 27.30 14.10 -23.08
CA MET A 434 28.41 14.10 -24.04
C MET A 434 29.66 13.41 -23.51
N ALA A 435 30.01 13.63 -22.24
CA ALA A 435 31.18 13.00 -21.63
C ALA A 435 30.97 11.50 -21.43
N CYS A 436 29.77 11.09 -21.02
CA CYS A 436 29.42 9.68 -20.87
C CYS A 436 29.46 8.96 -22.23
N ASP A 437 28.82 9.50 -23.25
CA ASP A 437 28.79 8.91 -24.60
C ASP A 437 30.21 8.69 -25.16
N LYS A 438 31.13 9.61 -24.86
CA LYS A 438 32.50 9.56 -25.36
C LYS A 438 33.41 8.60 -24.58
N HIS A 439 33.26 8.51 -23.27
CA HIS A 439 34.28 7.90 -22.40
C HIS A 439 33.80 6.69 -21.58
N VAL A 440 32.49 6.57 -21.30
CA VAL A 440 31.92 5.41 -20.58
C VAL A 440 31.99 4.11 -21.39
N PRO A 441 31.75 4.07 -22.72
CA PRO A 441 31.84 2.82 -23.49
C PRO A 441 33.22 2.15 -23.45
N VAL A 442 34.28 2.94 -23.23
CA VAL A 442 35.67 2.46 -23.08
C VAL A 442 36.12 2.41 -21.61
N LYS A 443 35.18 2.51 -20.67
CA LYS A 443 35.38 2.50 -19.20
C LYS A 443 36.42 3.51 -18.71
N ASN A 444 36.56 4.65 -19.39
CA ASN A 444 37.51 5.70 -19.02
C ASN A 444 36.81 6.79 -18.18
N TYR A 445 36.44 6.41 -16.95
CA TYR A 445 35.72 7.28 -16.02
C TYR A 445 36.54 8.52 -15.61
N GLU A 446 37.87 8.40 -15.56
CA GLU A 446 38.76 9.52 -15.27
C GLU A 446 38.67 10.62 -16.36
N ALA A 447 38.75 10.25 -17.64
CA ALA A 447 38.61 11.20 -18.74
C ALA A 447 37.20 11.81 -18.79
N ALA A 448 36.17 11.02 -18.47
CA ALA A 448 34.79 11.52 -18.36
C ALA A 448 34.67 12.59 -17.26
N ALA A 449 35.17 12.31 -16.05
CA ALA A 449 35.16 13.23 -14.92
C ALA A 449 35.93 14.51 -15.22
N GLN A 450 37.12 14.39 -15.83
CA GLN A 450 37.94 15.54 -16.22
C GLN A 450 37.23 16.42 -17.25
N LEU A 451 36.59 15.82 -18.27
CA LEU A 451 35.86 16.55 -19.30
C LEU A 451 34.65 17.30 -18.72
N ILE A 452 33.89 16.65 -17.84
CA ILE A 452 32.74 17.27 -17.16
C ILE A 452 33.23 18.45 -16.31
N LYS A 453 34.22 18.21 -15.44
CA LYS A 453 34.80 19.23 -14.57
C LYS A 453 35.31 20.44 -15.36
N GLN A 454 36.13 20.21 -16.39
CA GLN A 454 36.72 21.29 -17.19
C GLN A 454 35.66 22.08 -17.95
N SER A 455 34.65 21.41 -18.50
CA SER A 455 33.52 22.06 -19.16
C SER A 455 32.72 22.93 -18.19
N MET A 456 32.45 22.42 -16.98
CA MET A 456 31.74 23.15 -15.94
C MET A 456 32.54 24.35 -15.41
N ASP A 457 33.84 24.18 -15.13
CA ASP A 457 34.73 25.27 -14.70
C ASP A 457 34.82 26.37 -15.75
N LYS A 458 34.91 25.99 -17.04
CA LYS A 458 34.99 26.94 -18.16
C LYS A 458 33.69 27.73 -18.32
N LYS A 459 32.53 27.09 -18.13
CA LYS A 459 31.23 27.69 -18.43
C LYS A 459 30.61 28.43 -17.26
N PHE A 460 30.81 27.94 -16.04
CA PHE A 460 30.14 28.44 -14.82
C PHE A 460 31.12 28.89 -13.72
N GLY A 461 32.39 29.12 -14.08
CA GLY A 461 33.46 29.52 -13.18
C GLY A 461 34.04 28.35 -12.39
N SER A 462 35.26 28.50 -11.88
CA SER A 462 36.06 27.44 -11.27
C SER A 462 35.44 26.83 -9.99
N SER A 463 36.03 25.71 -9.55
CA SER A 463 35.72 24.96 -8.31
C SER A 463 34.60 23.94 -8.44
N TRP A 464 34.36 23.45 -9.65
CA TRP A 464 33.51 22.28 -9.86
C TRP A 464 34.25 20.99 -9.55
N HIS A 465 33.51 20.03 -9.02
CA HIS A 465 33.93 18.67 -8.73
C HIS A 465 32.98 17.70 -9.42
N CYS A 466 33.52 16.59 -9.91
CA CYS A 466 32.76 15.56 -10.61
C CYS A 466 33.17 14.18 -10.10
N PHE A 467 32.18 13.36 -9.75
CA PHE A 467 32.32 11.96 -9.38
C PHE A 467 31.49 11.11 -10.35
N ILE A 468 32.10 10.10 -10.96
CA ILE A 468 31.47 9.22 -11.95
C ILE A 468 31.94 7.77 -11.80
N GLY A 469 31.02 6.82 -11.99
CA GLY A 469 31.32 5.38 -12.02
C GLY A 469 30.13 4.49 -11.64
N GLU A 470 30.43 3.21 -11.38
CA GLU A 470 29.45 2.16 -11.08
C GLU A 470 29.43 1.84 -9.57
N GLY A 471 28.24 1.55 -9.02
CA GLY A 471 28.13 0.85 -7.72
C GLY A 471 28.49 1.62 -6.44
N TYR A 472 28.47 2.97 -6.43
CA TYR A 472 28.68 3.76 -5.22
C TYR A 472 27.44 4.59 -4.82
N GLY A 473 27.32 4.83 -3.52
CA GLY A 473 26.36 5.78 -2.92
C GLY A 473 27.10 6.87 -2.17
N PHE A 474 26.46 8.01 -1.97
CA PHE A 474 27.00 9.13 -1.19
C PHE A 474 25.90 9.74 -0.33
N ASP A 475 26.31 10.34 0.79
CA ASP A 475 25.45 11.12 1.68
C ASP A 475 26.13 12.47 1.89
N ILE A 476 25.37 13.56 1.75
CA ILE A 476 25.90 14.93 1.77
C ILE A 476 25.10 15.72 2.82
N SER A 477 25.78 16.07 3.90
CA SER A 477 25.17 16.67 5.10
C SER A 477 25.01 18.20 5.03
N TYR A 478 25.40 18.85 3.92
CA TYR A 478 25.38 20.30 3.75
C TYR A 478 24.86 20.71 2.37
N GLN A 479 23.87 21.62 2.32
CA GLN A 479 23.30 22.12 1.06
C GLN A 479 24.27 23.07 0.35
N GLN A 480 24.81 22.64 -0.78
CA GLN A 480 25.44 23.54 -1.75
C GLN A 480 24.45 23.83 -2.87
N ARG A 481 24.10 25.10 -3.13
CA ARG A 481 23.12 25.54 -4.16
C ARG A 481 23.50 25.22 -5.63
N HIS A 482 24.46 24.34 -5.85
CA HIS A 482 25.06 24.03 -7.14
C HIS A 482 25.41 22.54 -7.21
N MET A 483 24.45 21.66 -6.95
CA MET A 483 24.60 20.21 -6.93
C MET A 483 23.59 19.54 -7.85
N LEU A 484 24.09 18.57 -8.62
CA LEU A 484 23.30 17.76 -9.54
C LEU A 484 23.77 16.31 -9.47
N TYR A 485 22.80 15.41 -9.37
CA TYR A 485 23.02 13.98 -9.36
C TYR A 485 22.05 13.29 -10.32
N LEU A 486 22.59 12.48 -11.22
CA LEU A 486 21.81 11.71 -12.18
C LEU A 486 22.45 10.34 -12.46
N TYR A 487 21.69 9.49 -13.13
CA TYR A 487 22.20 8.24 -13.70
C TYR A 487 22.21 8.29 -15.23
N VAL A 488 23.25 7.78 -15.88
CA VAL A 488 23.29 7.50 -17.32
C VAL A 488 23.47 5.99 -17.50
N GLY A 489 22.38 5.27 -17.75
CA GLY A 489 22.38 3.81 -17.62
C GLY A 489 22.67 3.38 -16.18
N GLU A 490 23.67 2.53 -16.00
CA GLU A 490 24.13 2.05 -14.68
C GLU A 490 25.16 2.99 -14.02
N ILE A 491 25.57 4.05 -14.72
CA ILE A 491 26.60 4.99 -14.25
C ILE A 491 25.96 6.10 -13.43
N GLY A 492 26.40 6.26 -12.17
CA GLY A 492 26.08 7.45 -11.37
C GLY A 492 26.99 8.61 -11.74
N VAL A 493 26.45 9.83 -11.79
CA VAL A 493 27.23 11.06 -11.99
C VAL A 493 26.78 12.12 -11.00
N LEU A 494 27.70 12.56 -10.14
CA LEU A 494 27.52 13.66 -9.19
C LEU A 494 28.43 14.83 -9.61
N VAL A 495 27.83 16.00 -9.79
CA VAL A 495 28.53 17.25 -10.09
C VAL A 495 28.13 18.28 -9.04
N TYR A 496 29.12 18.90 -8.40
CA TYR A 496 28.86 19.97 -7.45
C TYR A 496 29.94 21.06 -7.47
N LYS A 497 29.61 22.24 -6.96
CA LYS A 497 30.54 23.37 -6.84
C LYS A 497 30.77 23.76 -5.39
N CYS A 498 32.03 23.74 -4.95
CA CYS A 498 32.44 24.18 -3.62
C CYS A 498 32.30 25.70 -3.42
#